data_AF-A0A919XQT7-F1
#
_entry.id   AF-A0A919XQT7-F1
#
_cell.length_a   1.000
_cell.length_b   1.000
_cell.length_c   1.000
_cell.angle_alpha   90.00
_cell.angle_beta   90.00
_cell.angle_gamma   90.00
#
_symmetry.space_group_name_H-M   'P 1'
#
loop_
_entity.id
_entity.type
_entity.pdbx_description
1 polymer ?
#
loop_
_entity_poly.entity_id
_entity_poly.type
_entity_poly.pdbx_seq_one_letter_code
_entity_poly.pdbx_strand_id
1 'polypeptide(L)' 'MSSVFVSKNGKVSKAVGLQPKDALLFVPEERNSSHILKEQRSAMKRSSKQIKDRFALATKRA' A
#
# COMPACT_ATOMS: atom_id res chain seq x y z
N MET A 1 -14.93 -0.96 31.50
CA MET A 1 -15.43 -1.17 30.12
C MET A 1 -14.81 -0.10 29.23
N SER A 2 -13.97 -0.49 28.27
CA SER A 2 -13.31 0.44 27.33
C SER A 2 -14.25 0.76 26.18
N SER A 3 -14.61 2.03 25.98
CA SER A 3 -15.43 2.49 24.85
C SER A 3 -14.54 3.14 23.79
N VAL A 4 -14.64 2.67 22.54
CA VAL A 4 -13.88 3.19 21.39
C VAL A 4 -14.74 4.22 20.64
N PHE A 5 -14.12 5.32 20.21
CA PHE A 5 -14.75 6.39 19.45
C PHE A 5 -14.06 6.55 18.09
N VAL A 6 -14.82 6.82 17.03
CA VAL A 6 -14.29 6.95 15.66
C VAL A 6 -14.90 8.18 14.98
N SER A 7 -14.13 8.83 14.10
CA SER A 7 -14.59 9.91 13.22
C SER A 7 -14.39 9.52 11.77
N LYS A 8 -15.47 9.45 10.98
CA LYS A 8 -15.40 9.31 9.51
C LYS A 8 -15.53 10.65 8.76
N ASN A 9 -16.20 11.64 9.36
CA ASN A 9 -16.56 12.94 8.73
C ASN A 9 -16.31 14.14 9.66
N GLY A 10 -15.33 14.07 10.56
CA GLY A 10 -15.06 15.15 11.53
C GLY A 10 -15.97 15.16 12.77
N LYS A 11 -17.00 14.31 12.83
CA LYS A 11 -17.86 14.11 14.01
C LYS A 11 -17.49 12.81 14.72
N VAL A 12 -17.12 12.92 15.99
CA VAL A 12 -16.78 11.78 16.86
C VAL A 12 -18.07 11.15 17.39
N SER A 13 -18.23 9.84 17.18
CA SER A 13 -19.36 9.07 17.73
C SER A 13 -18.85 7.77 18.36
N LYS A 14 -19.59 7.28 19.36
CA LYS A 14 -19.31 5.98 19.99
C LYS A 14 -19.40 4.88 18.94
N ALA A 15 -18.36 4.07 18.79
CA ALA A 15 -18.39 2.92 17.91
C ALA A 15 -19.33 1.87 18.51
N VAL A 16 -20.42 1.56 17.80
CA VAL A 16 -21.39 0.53 18.17
C VAL A 16 -21.31 -0.57 17.11
N GLY A 17 -21.12 -1.83 17.54
CA GLY A 17 -20.94 -3.00 16.67
C GLY A 17 -19.51 -3.56 16.67
N LEU A 18 -19.29 -4.66 15.93
CA LEU A 18 -17.93 -5.11 15.60
C LEU A 18 -17.19 -3.94 14.95
N GLN A 19 -16.02 -3.58 15.49
CA GLN A 19 -15.22 -2.49 14.96
C GLN A 19 -15.10 -2.67 13.44
N PRO A 20 -15.65 -1.76 12.63
CA PRO A 20 -15.57 -1.92 11.18
C PRO A 20 -14.09 -1.95 10.85
N LYS A 21 -13.58 -3.00 10.20
CA LYS A 21 -12.17 -3.03 9.76
C LYS A 21 -11.87 -1.73 9.01
N ASP A 22 -12.78 -1.31 8.14
CA ASP A 22 -12.76 -0.06 7.37
C ASP A 22 -12.80 1.25 8.20
N ALA A 23 -12.95 1.18 9.52
CA ALA A 23 -12.86 2.32 10.43
C ALA A 23 -11.45 2.54 11.00
N LEU A 24 -10.54 1.58 10.81
CA LEU A 24 -9.11 1.80 11.09
C LEU A 24 -8.51 2.54 9.89
N LEU A 25 -8.14 3.81 10.09
CA LEU A 25 -7.40 4.62 9.12
C LEU A 25 -6.11 3.92 8.62
N PHE A 26 -5.63 2.93 9.39
CA PHE A 26 -4.44 2.14 9.12
C PHE A 26 -4.74 0.65 9.36
N VAL A 27 -5.79 0.09 8.76
CA VAL A 27 -5.86 -1.40 8.69
C VAL A 27 -4.59 -1.86 7.99
N PRO A 28 -3.75 -2.69 8.62
CA PRO A 28 -2.74 -3.40 7.87
C PRO A 28 -3.50 -4.31 6.90
N GLU A 29 -3.45 -3.97 5.62
CA GLU A 29 -3.99 -4.81 4.55
C GLU A 29 -3.48 -6.24 4.80
N GLU A 30 -4.33 -7.26 4.63
CA GLU A 30 -3.97 -8.67 4.85
C GLU A 30 -2.99 -9.17 3.77
N ARG A 31 -1.98 -8.36 3.43
CA ARG A 31 -0.84 -8.71 2.60
C ARG A 31 0.10 -9.56 3.42
N ASN A 32 0.06 -10.86 3.19
CA ASN A 32 1.10 -11.75 3.68
C ASN A 32 2.47 -11.35 3.07
N SER A 33 3.55 -11.59 3.80
CA SER A 33 4.94 -11.45 3.38
C SER A 33 5.22 -11.94 1.94
N SER A 34 4.59 -13.04 1.52
CA SER A 34 4.68 -13.57 0.15
C SER A 34 4.20 -12.60 -0.92
N HIS A 35 3.11 -11.86 -0.67
CA HIS A 35 2.59 -10.84 -1.58
C HIS A 35 3.53 -9.65 -1.68
N ILE A 36 4.07 -9.20 -0.54
CA ILE A 36 5.03 -8.09 -0.47
C ILE A 36 6.30 -8.44 -1.26
N LEU A 37 6.85 -9.64 -1.05
CA LEU A 37 8.03 -10.10 -1.77
C LEU A 37 7.78 -10.24 -3.28
N LYS A 38 6.60 -10.71 -3.69
CA LYS A 38 6.22 -10.80 -5.11
C LYS A 38 6.10 -9.41 -5.75
N GLU A 39 5.50 -8.46 -5.04
CA GLU A 39 5.37 -7.07 -5.49
C GLU A 39 6.74 -6.42 -5.66
N GLN A 40 7.63 -6.56 -4.67
CA GLN A 40 8.99 -6.04 -4.71
C GLN A 40 9.82 -6.63 -5.86
N ARG A 41 9.78 -7.95 -6.07
CA ARG A 41 10.46 -8.59 -7.21
C ARG A 41 9.94 -8.07 -8.55
N SER A 42 8.62 -7.88 -8.66
CA SER A 42 7.98 -7.35 -9.86
C SER A 42 8.39 -5.91 -10.13
N ALA A 43 8.43 -5.07 -9.08
CA ALA A 43 8.88 -3.68 -9.16
C ALA A 43 10.35 -3.58 -9.59
N MET A 44 11.23 -4.40 -8.98
CA MET A 44 12.65 -4.46 -9.33
C MET A 44 12.85 -4.85 -10.80
N LYS A 45 12.13 -5.86 -11.29
CA LYS A 45 12.21 -6.29 -12.70
C LYS A 45 11.80 -5.17 -13.66
N ARG A 46 10.72 -4.45 -13.37
CA ARG A 46 10.26 -3.32 -14.18
C ARG A 46 11.26 -2.17 -14.18
N SER A 47 11.78 -1.80 -13.01
CA SER A 47 12.79 -0.75 -12.85
C SER A 47 14.07 -1.08 -13.64
N SER A 48 14.60 -2.29 -13.48
CA SER A 48 15.79 -2.73 -14.22
C SER A 48 15.57 -2.68 -15.73
N LYS A 49 14.41 -3.10 -16.22
CA LYS A 49 14.06 -3.00 -17.64
C LYS A 49 14.04 -1.53 -18.11
N GLN A 50 13.37 -0.65 -17.39
CA GLN A 50 13.29 0.77 -17.74
C GLN A 50 14.67 1.45 -17.78
N ILE A 51 15.56 1.12 -16.85
CA ILE A 51 16.93 1.65 -16.84
C ILE A 51 17.68 1.19 -18.09
N LYS A 52 17.59 -0.11 -18.44
CA LYS A 52 18.23 -0.66 -19.64
C LYS A 52 17.69 -0.02 -20.92
N ASP A 53 16.37 0.12 -21.01
CA ASP A 53 15.71 0.74 -22.18
C ASP A 53 16.17 2.20 -22.33
N ARG A 54 16.22 2.96 -21.23
CA ARG A 54 16.72 4.35 -21.23
C ARG A 54 18.20 4.43 -21.61
N PHE A 55 19.03 3.53 -21.10
CA PHE A 55 20.45 3.47 -21.45
C PHE A 55 20.63 3.20 -22.94
N ALA A 56 19.92 2.21 -23.48
CA ALA A 56 19.97 1.87 -24.90
C ALA A 56 19.51 3.03 -25.80
N LEU A 57 18.52 3.82 -25.37
CA LEU A 57 18.09 5.03 -26.08
C LEU A 57 19.17 6.13 -26.04
N ALA A 58 19.84 6.30 -24.91
CA ALA A 58 20.89 7.31 -24.76
C ALA A 58 22.14 6.96 -25.58
N THR A 59 22.55 5.69 -25.61
CA THR A 59 23.73 5.24 -26.35
C THR A 59 23.49 5.05 -27.86
N LYS A 60 22.24 5.04 -28.33
CA LYS A 60 21.90 4.95 -29.76
C LYS A 60 22.23 6.21 -30.58
N ARG A 61 22.59 7.33 -29.91
CA ARG A 61 22.93 8.61 -30.56
C ARG A 61 24.41 8.99 -30.42
N ALA A 62 25.24 8.10 -29.88
CA ALA A 62 26.69 8.29 -29.76
C ALA A 62 27.43 7.58 -30.88
#